data_AF-A0A5C7LFA4-F1
#
_entry.id   AF-A0A5C7LFA4-F1
#
_cell.length_a   1.000
_cell.length_b   1.000
_cell.length_c   1.000
_cell.angle_alpha   90.00
_cell.angle_beta   90.00
_cell.angle_gamma   90.00
#
_symmetry.space_group_name_H-M   'P 1'
#
loop_
_entity.id
_entity.type
_entity.pdbx_description
1 polymer ?
#
loop_
_entity_poly.entity_id
_entity_poly.type
_entity_poly.pdbx_seq_one_letter_code
_entity_poly.pdbx_strand_id
1 'polypeptide(L)'
;MAKNFIEELRRSGKRVPIQKFIRVDMVFNGPGTTGWVHTHHMWEVFGLPDLEIRDVSPLFLMEDAGRTLNHIAQYMVDSQSGFDGAKEVKLGQRFGLSQFTILSFEQSLPINPKDPDEVNSHFVFPRWQVVNGLSYKCEKCEKGEHHVH
;
A
#
# COMPACT_ATOMS: atom_id res chain seq x y z
N MET A 1 -5.16 23.10 9.15
CA MET A 1 -6.50 23.02 8.53
C MET A 1 -6.94 21.57 8.26
N ALA A 2 -6.18 20.76 7.51
CA ALA A 2 -6.54 19.36 7.27
C ALA A 2 -6.63 18.50 8.55
N LYS A 3 -5.64 18.61 9.45
CA LYS A 3 -5.60 17.85 10.71
C LYS A 3 -6.86 18.05 11.58
N ASN A 4 -7.27 19.30 11.79
CA ASN A 4 -8.47 19.62 12.59
C ASN A 4 -9.75 19.07 11.95
N PHE A 5 -9.88 19.18 10.62
CA PHE A 5 -11.02 18.62 9.88
C PHE A 5 -11.07 17.09 9.97
N ILE A 6 -9.92 16.43 9.87
CA ILE A 6 -9.80 14.97 10.03
C ILE A 6 -10.16 14.56 11.46
N GLU A 7 -9.66 15.27 12.47
CA GLU A 7 -9.98 15.01 13.87
C GLU A 7 -11.48 15.19 14.16
N GLU A 8 -12.12 16.19 13.54
CA GLU A 8 -13.57 16.38 13.63
C GLU A 8 -14.35 15.22 12.99
N LEU A 9 -13.98 14.83 11.77
CA LEU A 9 -14.58 13.66 11.10
C LEU A 9 -14.43 12.39 11.94
N ARG A 10 -13.23 12.15 12.50
CA ARG A 10 -12.93 11.04 13.41
C ARG A 10 -13.83 11.06 14.64
N ARG A 11 -13.96 12.21 15.31
CA ARG A 11 -14.84 12.38 16.49
C ARG A 11 -16.31 12.11 16.15
N SER A 12 -16.74 12.46 14.94
CA SER A 12 -18.10 12.21 14.47
C SER A 12 -18.34 10.78 13.97
N GLY A 13 -17.32 9.91 13.98
CA GLY A 13 -17.42 8.55 13.48
C GLY A 13 -17.69 8.48 11.98
N LYS A 14 -17.30 9.49 11.20
CA LYS A 14 -17.44 9.50 9.74
C LYS A 14 -16.13 9.06 9.08
N ARG A 15 -16.24 8.33 7.98
CA ARG A 15 -15.07 7.98 7.15
C ARG A 15 -14.36 9.22 6.63
N VAL A 16 -13.04 9.19 6.64
CA VAL A 16 -12.20 10.28 6.12
C VAL A 16 -12.01 10.08 4.62
N PRO A 17 -12.42 10.99 3.73
CA PRO A 17 -12.25 10.81 2.29
C PRO A 17 -10.77 10.98 1.88
N ILE A 18 -9.99 9.90 1.95
CA ILE A 18 -8.52 9.95 1.80
C ILE A 18 -8.04 10.59 0.49
N GLN A 19 -8.81 10.46 -0.60
CA GLN A 19 -8.44 10.96 -1.94
C GLN A 19 -8.34 12.49 -1.98
N LYS A 20 -8.88 13.19 -0.98
CA LYS A 20 -8.72 14.64 -0.82
C LYS A 20 -7.38 15.04 -0.21
N PHE A 21 -6.60 14.07 0.28
CA PHE A 21 -5.41 14.30 1.10
C PHE A 21 -4.18 13.57 0.57
N ILE A 22 -4.36 12.38 -0.02
CA ILE A 22 -3.27 11.58 -0.54
C ILE A 22 -3.20 11.70 -2.07
N ARG A 23 -1.99 11.68 -2.60
CA ARG A 23 -1.72 11.53 -4.03
C ARG A 23 -1.25 10.11 -4.29
N VAL A 24 -1.60 9.54 -5.44
CA VAL A 24 -1.09 8.25 -5.89
C VAL A 24 -0.35 8.49 -7.20
N ASP A 25 0.93 8.14 -7.21
CA ASP A 25 1.79 8.29 -8.39
C ASP A 25 2.15 6.91 -8.95
N MET A 26 2.32 6.88 -10.27
CA MET A 26 2.75 5.71 -11.02
C MET A 26 4.18 5.94 -11.52
N VAL A 27 5.05 4.97 -11.29
CA VAL A 27 6.45 5.01 -11.68
C VAL A 27 6.65 4.08 -12.88
N PHE A 28 6.96 4.71 -14.01
CA PHE A 28 7.05 4.06 -15.32
C PHE A 28 8.48 3.95 -15.86
N ASN A 29 9.44 4.55 -15.16
CA ASN A 29 10.83 4.67 -15.57
C ASN A 29 11.76 4.39 -14.38
N GLY A 30 12.96 3.90 -14.69
CA GLY A 30 14.02 3.63 -13.72
C GLY A 30 14.33 2.12 -13.59
N PRO A 31 15.62 1.74 -13.46
CA PRO A 31 16.03 0.35 -13.28
C PRO A 31 15.51 -0.22 -11.95
N GLY A 32 14.57 -1.18 -12.02
CA GLY A 32 13.99 -1.82 -10.84
C GLY A 32 12.82 -1.07 -10.21
N THR A 33 12.32 -0.01 -10.86
CA THR A 33 11.17 0.81 -10.41
C THR A 33 10.05 0.87 -11.43
N THR A 34 10.27 0.33 -12.64
CA THR A 34 9.22 0.22 -13.65
C THR A 34 8.14 -0.73 -13.15
N GLY A 35 6.87 -0.34 -13.24
CA GLY A 35 5.79 -1.20 -12.75
C GLY A 35 5.38 -0.88 -11.31
N TRP A 36 5.55 0.35 -10.84
CA TRP A 36 5.37 0.64 -9.41
C TRP A 36 4.32 1.73 -9.19
N VAL A 37 3.50 1.60 -8.15
CA VAL A 37 2.51 2.59 -7.73
C VAL A 37 2.68 2.86 -6.24
N HIS A 38 2.62 4.13 -5.82
CA HIS A 38 2.77 4.48 -4.42
C HIS A 38 1.97 5.72 -3.99
N THR A 39 1.70 5.82 -2.69
CA THR A 39 1.04 6.98 -2.09
C THR A 39 2.05 8.05 -1.68
N HIS A 40 1.55 9.28 -1.59
CA HIS A 40 2.19 10.40 -0.91
C HIS A 40 1.27 11.01 0.16
N HIS A 41 1.89 11.71 1.10
CA HIS A 41 1.25 12.50 2.15
C HIS A 41 0.57 11.70 3.26
N MET A 42 0.68 10.36 3.28
CA MET A 42 0.11 9.57 4.38
C MET A 42 0.76 9.92 5.71
N TRP A 43 2.09 10.12 5.70
CA TRP A 43 2.83 10.43 6.90
C TRP A 43 2.52 11.84 7.41
N GLU A 44 2.62 12.85 6.55
CA GLU A 44 2.43 14.24 6.94
C GLU A 44 1.00 14.53 7.40
N VAL A 45 0.00 13.86 6.81
CA VAL A 45 -1.41 14.11 7.10
C VAL A 45 -1.95 13.22 8.22
N PHE A 46 -1.59 11.94 8.23
CA PHE A 46 -2.19 10.93 9.12
C PHE A 46 -1.20 10.29 10.09
N GLY A 47 0.10 10.56 9.97
CA GLY A 47 1.14 9.88 10.77
C GLY A 47 1.23 8.39 10.45
N LEU A 48 0.85 8.00 9.23
CA LEU A 48 0.88 6.62 8.73
C LEU A 48 1.97 6.46 7.66
N PRO A 49 2.58 5.28 7.50
CA PRO A 49 3.53 5.06 6.43
C PRO A 49 2.88 5.24 5.07
N ASP A 50 3.64 5.74 4.09
CA ASP A 50 3.22 5.68 2.70
C ASP A 50 3.18 4.22 2.23
N LEU A 51 2.30 3.94 1.28
CA LEU A 51 2.01 2.59 0.79
C LEU A 51 2.43 2.45 -0.65
N GLU A 52 2.81 1.22 -1.02
CA GLU A 52 3.32 1.00 -2.35
C GLU A 52 3.05 -0.44 -2.84
N ILE A 53 2.80 -0.61 -4.15
CA ILE A 53 2.67 -1.92 -4.81
C ILE A 53 3.67 -1.96 -5.95
N ARG A 54 4.72 -2.79 -5.82
CA ARG A 54 5.75 -3.01 -6.85
C ARG A 54 5.34 -4.11 -7.82
N ASP A 55 6.08 -4.20 -8.93
CA ASP A 55 5.94 -5.24 -9.96
C ASP A 55 4.52 -5.33 -10.58
N VAL A 56 3.83 -4.19 -10.63
CA VAL A 56 2.56 -3.99 -11.32
C VAL A 56 2.82 -3.96 -12.83
N SER A 57 2.81 -5.15 -13.40
CA SER A 57 2.83 -5.37 -14.84
C SER A 57 1.55 -6.10 -15.25
N PRO A 58 0.87 -5.70 -16.35
CA PRO A 58 1.18 -4.59 -17.28
C PRO A 58 0.56 -3.23 -16.90
N LEU A 59 0.88 -2.16 -17.65
CA LEU A 59 0.45 -0.76 -17.43
C LEU A 59 -1.05 -0.59 -17.15
N PHE A 60 -1.92 -1.36 -17.81
CA PHE A 60 -3.37 -1.26 -17.60
C PHE A 60 -3.80 -1.67 -16.19
N LEU A 61 -2.96 -2.42 -15.45
CA LEU A 61 -3.21 -2.77 -14.05
C LEU A 61 -2.75 -1.68 -13.07
N MET A 62 -2.00 -0.66 -13.51
CA MET A 62 -1.51 0.38 -12.61
C MET A 62 -2.63 1.24 -12.02
N GLU A 63 -3.68 1.54 -12.81
CA GLU A 63 -4.81 2.29 -12.30
C GLU A 63 -5.55 1.50 -11.20
N ASP A 64 -5.75 0.20 -11.41
CA ASP A 64 -6.40 -0.66 -10.42
C ASP A 64 -5.51 -0.88 -9.18
N ALA A 65 -4.19 -0.94 -9.35
CA ALA A 65 -3.25 -0.92 -8.22
C ALA A 65 -3.37 0.38 -7.42
N GLY A 66 -3.49 1.53 -8.09
CA GLY A 66 -3.71 2.83 -7.44
C GLY A 66 -5.05 2.92 -6.71
N ARG A 67 -6.13 2.37 -7.27
CA ARG A 67 -7.43 2.23 -6.59
C ARG A 67 -7.33 1.32 -5.37
N THR A 68 -6.58 0.23 -5.49
CA THR A 68 -6.32 -0.70 -4.37
C THR A 68 -5.56 0.00 -3.25
N LEU A 69 -4.51 0.77 -3.55
CA LEU A 69 -3.79 1.57 -2.55
C LEU A 69 -4.70 2.57 -1.83
N ASN A 70 -5.61 3.24 -2.56
CA ASN A 70 -6.61 4.09 -1.94
C ASN A 70 -7.47 3.28 -0.94
N HIS A 71 -8.03 2.14 -1.34
CA HIS A 71 -8.84 1.34 -0.43
C HIS A 71 -8.07 0.90 0.83
N ILE A 72 -6.80 0.52 0.67
CA ILE A 72 -5.94 0.11 1.78
C ILE A 72 -5.64 1.31 2.70
N ALA A 73 -5.28 2.47 2.14
CA ALA A 73 -5.03 3.68 2.90
C ALA A 73 -6.26 4.12 3.70
N GLN A 74 -7.45 4.02 3.10
CA GLN A 74 -8.72 4.32 3.77
C GLN A 74 -8.92 3.40 4.97
N TYR A 75 -8.71 2.10 4.75
CA TYR A 75 -8.82 1.12 5.82
C TYR A 75 -7.85 1.40 6.97
N MET A 76 -6.58 1.71 6.68
CA MET A 76 -5.60 2.05 7.73
C MET A 76 -5.99 3.28 8.54
N VAL A 77 -6.50 4.33 7.87
CA VAL A 77 -6.99 5.54 8.55
C VAL A 77 -8.23 5.23 9.41
N ASP A 78 -9.16 4.44 8.87
CA ASP A 78 -10.37 4.01 9.58
C ASP A 78 -9.99 3.20 10.84
N SER A 79 -9.00 2.29 10.73
CA SER A 79 -8.45 1.51 11.85
C SER A 79 -7.86 2.35 12.97
N GLN A 80 -7.21 3.49 12.67
CA GLN A 80 -6.72 4.40 13.71
C GLN A 80 -7.86 5.07 14.50
N SER A 81 -9.00 5.26 13.86
CA SER A 81 -10.16 5.94 14.45
C SER A 81 -11.14 5.01 15.16
N GLY A 82 -10.94 3.69 15.07
CA GLY A 82 -11.89 2.70 15.58
C GLY A 82 -13.23 2.73 14.85
N PHE A 83 -13.24 3.15 13.57
CA PHE A 83 -14.43 3.13 12.74
C PHE A 83 -14.91 1.68 12.54
N ASP A 84 -16.24 1.49 12.58
CA ASP A 84 -16.88 0.18 12.75
C ASP A 84 -16.33 -0.92 11.81
N GLY A 85 -15.99 -2.07 12.39
CA GLY A 85 -15.40 -3.22 11.69
C GLY A 85 -13.90 -3.12 11.35
N ALA A 86 -13.26 -1.96 11.50
CA ALA A 86 -11.83 -1.80 11.21
C ALA A 86 -10.96 -2.36 12.34
N LYS A 87 -9.94 -3.14 11.98
CA LYS A 87 -8.97 -3.72 12.92
C LYS A 87 -7.60 -3.07 12.75
N GLU A 88 -6.85 -2.99 13.84
CA GLU A 88 -5.46 -2.53 13.83
C GLU A 88 -4.64 -3.27 12.76
N VAL A 89 -3.83 -2.51 12.02
CA VAL A 89 -2.95 -3.01 10.97
C VAL A 89 -1.53 -3.05 11.49
N LYS A 90 -0.83 -4.18 11.30
CA LYS A 90 0.57 -4.36 11.70
C LYS A 90 1.42 -4.86 10.54
N LEU A 91 2.69 -4.48 10.55
CA LEU A 91 3.68 -5.04 9.63
C LEU A 91 3.72 -6.57 9.77
N GLY A 92 3.82 -7.29 8.66
CA GLY A 92 3.83 -8.74 8.60
C GLY A 92 2.48 -9.42 8.87
N GLN A 93 1.46 -8.67 9.33
CA GLN A 93 0.13 -9.21 9.51
C GLN A 93 -0.54 -9.41 8.14
N ARG A 94 -1.19 -10.56 7.97
CA ARG A 94 -2.00 -10.86 6.78
C ARG A 94 -3.42 -10.36 6.96
N PHE A 95 -3.99 -9.76 5.92
CA PHE A 95 -5.37 -9.29 5.89
C PHE A 95 -5.99 -9.65 4.53
N GLY A 96 -7.17 -10.23 4.58
CA GLY A 96 -7.95 -10.55 3.39
C GLY A 96 -8.75 -9.34 2.94
N LEU A 97 -8.54 -8.87 1.71
CA LEU A 97 -9.46 -7.94 1.04
C LEU A 97 -10.66 -8.66 0.43
N SER A 98 -10.47 -9.93 0.06
CA SER A 98 -11.52 -10.81 -0.45
C SER A 98 -11.18 -12.26 -0.07
N GLN A 99 -12.09 -13.19 -0.38
CA GLN A 99 -11.83 -14.64 -0.23
C GLN A 99 -10.60 -15.14 -1.03
N PHE A 100 -10.18 -14.40 -2.07
CA PHE A 100 -9.07 -14.78 -2.95
C PHE A 100 -7.89 -13.82 -2.89
N THR A 101 -7.98 -12.76 -2.07
CA THR A 101 -6.96 -11.70 -2.03
C THR A 101 -6.51 -11.53 -0.60
N ILE A 102 -5.41 -12.20 -0.25
CA ILE A 102 -4.71 -11.99 1.01
C ILE A 102 -3.53 -11.09 0.72
N LEU A 103 -3.36 -10.05 1.51
CA LEU A 103 -2.22 -9.14 1.43
C LEU A 103 -1.48 -9.13 2.77
N SER A 104 -0.22 -8.74 2.74
CA SER A 104 0.54 -8.36 3.92
C SER A 104 1.33 -7.08 3.65
N PHE A 105 1.72 -6.39 4.72
CA PHE A 105 2.62 -5.26 4.65
C PHE A 105 4.03 -5.71 5.00
N GLU A 106 4.99 -5.37 4.16
CA GLU A 106 6.41 -5.55 4.42
C GLU A 106 7.12 -4.21 4.49
N GLN A 107 8.26 -4.16 5.18
CA GLN A 107 9.08 -2.97 5.15
C GLN A 107 9.55 -2.78 3.71
N SER A 108 9.26 -1.60 3.13
CA SER A 108 9.69 -1.31 1.76
C SER A 108 11.21 -1.50 1.64
N LEU A 109 11.62 -2.29 0.66
CA LEU A 109 13.05 -2.42 0.33
C LEU A 109 13.58 -1.06 -0.14
N PRO A 110 14.84 -0.70 0.16
CA PRO A 110 15.44 0.47 -0.45
C PRO A 110 15.42 0.30 -1.97
N ILE A 111 14.97 1.33 -2.68
CA ILE A 111 15.09 1.37 -4.12
C ILE A 111 16.56 1.63 -4.47
N ASN A 112 17.00 1.16 -5.63
CA ASN A 112 18.40 1.11 -6.01
C ASN A 112 19.11 2.45 -5.70
N PRO A 113 20.06 2.48 -4.75
CA PRO A 113 20.63 3.72 -4.22
C PRO A 113 21.50 4.51 -5.22
N LYS A 114 21.59 4.03 -6.48
CA LYS A 114 22.31 4.68 -7.58
C LYS A 114 21.43 5.62 -8.40
N ASP A 115 20.14 5.74 -8.12
CA ASP A 115 19.26 6.68 -8.80
C ASP A 115 19.36 8.08 -8.14
N PRO A 116 19.97 9.07 -8.81
CA PRO A 116 20.23 10.40 -8.23
C PRO A 116 18.96 11.23 -8.00
N ASP A 117 17.85 10.91 -8.70
CA ASP A 117 16.55 11.54 -8.45
C ASP A 117 15.94 11.02 -7.14
N GLU A 118 16.26 9.79 -6.74
CA GLU A 118 15.70 9.15 -5.53
C GLU A 118 16.37 9.59 -4.22
N VAL A 119 17.67 9.86 -4.25
CA VAL A 119 18.44 10.27 -3.05
C VAL A 119 18.00 11.65 -2.55
N ASN A 120 17.49 12.51 -3.42
CA ASN A 120 17.27 13.92 -3.11
C ASN A 120 15.79 14.33 -2.93
N SER A 121 14.79 13.54 -3.35
CA SER A 121 13.46 14.14 -3.56
C SER A 121 12.24 13.45 -2.94
N HIS A 122 12.18 12.12 -2.70
CA HIS A 122 10.86 11.50 -2.47
C HIS A 122 10.70 10.46 -1.34
N PHE A 123 11.74 10.11 -0.56
CA PHE A 123 11.68 8.90 0.31
C PHE A 123 12.14 9.05 1.76
N VAL A 124 11.99 10.24 2.36
CA VAL A 124 12.37 10.48 3.77
C VAL A 124 11.38 9.84 4.76
N PHE A 125 10.21 9.42 4.31
CA PHE A 125 9.13 8.90 5.16
C PHE A 125 9.10 7.37 5.22
N PRO A 126 8.62 6.77 6.32
CA PRO A 126 8.41 5.33 6.43
C PRO A 126 7.46 4.82 5.33
N ARG A 127 7.82 3.69 4.70
CA ARG A 127 7.02 3.07 3.62
C ARG A 127 6.80 1.59 3.84
N TRP A 128 5.58 1.15 3.55
CA TRP A 128 5.20 -0.26 3.55
C TRP A 128 4.81 -0.74 2.17
N GLN A 129 5.42 -1.83 1.75
CA GLN A 129 5.07 -2.52 0.52
C GLN A 129 3.90 -3.44 0.78
N VAL A 130 2.86 -3.31 -0.05
CA VAL A 130 1.74 -4.23 -0.11
C VAL A 130 2.16 -5.40 -1.00
N VAL A 131 2.26 -6.58 -0.39
CA VAL A 131 2.63 -7.81 -1.09
C VAL A 131 1.47 -8.79 -1.09
N ASN A 132 1.42 -9.65 -2.10
CA ASN A 132 0.47 -10.75 -2.11
C ASN A 132 0.85 -11.75 -0.99
N GLY A 133 -0.06 -11.93 -0.03
CA GLY A 133 0.09 -12.88 1.07
C GLY A 133 -0.16 -14.33 0.66
N LEU A 134 -0.62 -14.56 -0.58
CA LEU A 134 -0.67 -15.86 -1.23
C LEU A 134 0.66 -16.18 -1.89
N SER A 135 1.69 -16.44 -1.08
CA SER A 135 2.69 -17.45 -1.47
C SER A 135 2.07 -18.85 -1.30
N TYR A 136 0.89 -19.10 -1.89
CA TYR A 136 0.30 -20.43 -1.91
C TYR A 136 1.01 -21.24 -2.98
N LYS A 137 2.06 -21.95 -2.58
CA LYS A 137 2.41 -23.19 -3.26
C LYS A 137 1.41 -24.22 -2.76
N CYS A 138 0.65 -24.86 -3.65
CA CYS A 138 -0.05 -26.07 -3.21
C CYS A 138 1.00 -27.06 -2.69
N GLU A 139 0.62 -27.98 -1.79
CA GLU A 139 1.55 -28.97 -1.20
C GLU A 139 2.46 -29.66 -2.23
N LYS A 140 1.98 -29.81 -3.47
CA LYS A 140 2.72 -30.40 -4.60
C LYS A 140 3.76 -29.45 -5.20
N CYS A 141 3.40 -28.19 -5.43
CA CYS A 141 4.34 -27.15 -5.88
C CYS A 141 5.40 -26.81 -4.80
N GLU A 142 5.05 -27.00 -3.53
CA GLU A 142 5.98 -26.89 -2.39
C GLU A 142 7.03 -28.01 -2.40
N LYS A 143 6.64 -29.19 -2.92
CA LYS A 143 7.50 -30.37 -3.12
C LYS A 143 8.28 -30.36 -4.45
N GLY A 144 8.13 -29.32 -5.27
CA GLY A 144 8.84 -29.20 -6.56
C GLY A 144 8.25 -30.04 -7.69
N GLU A 145 7.00 -30.50 -7.56
CA GLU A 145 6.31 -31.23 -8.62
C GLU A 145 5.82 -30.25 -9.69
N HIS A 146 6.26 -30.43 -10.94
CA HIS A 146 5.87 -29.60 -12.07
C HIS A 146 4.61 -30.15 -12.74
N HIS A 147 3.58 -29.30 -12.86
CA HIS A 147 2.43 -29.58 -13.72
C HIS A 147 2.22 -28.42 -14.70
N VAL A 148 1.94 -28.78 -15.95
CA VAL A 148 1.51 -27.85 -16.99
C VAL A 148 0.02 -27.62 -16.76
N HIS A 149 -0.37 -26.35 -16.58
CA HIS A 149 -1.77 -25.92 -16.60
C HIS A 149 -2.27 -25.79 -18.03
#